data_AF-A0A932ZS56-F1
#
_entry.id   AF-A0A932ZS56-F1
#
_cell.length_a   1.000
_cell.length_b   1.000
_cell.length_c   1.000
_cell.angle_alpha   90.00
_cell.angle_beta   90.00
_cell.angle_gamma   90.00
#
_symmetry.space_group_name_H-M   'P 1'
#
loop_
_entity.id
_entity.type
_entity.pdbx_description
1 polymer ?
#
loop_
_entity_poly.entity_id
_entity_poly.type
_entity_poly.pdbx_seq_one_letter_code
_entity_poly.pdbx_strand_id
1 'polypeptide(L)'
;PMISLEGRRFWVLGLMPLSRTGILRSKFVLSSAAAVLVSGSLICLSDRMLDVPGWMMALHAGMVILVGLGLSGLSVGLGAMFPDFRTDNPSRIVSSFGGTLNLLLGLAYLLGVTALMALPVCLREVPRLFGSYGLSDLTFGAGLACASAASLLLTGLATWVPLRLGEKALERAEL
;
A
#
# COMPACT_ATOMS: atom_id res chain seq x y z
N PRO A 1 5.52 -0.99 -11.60
CA PRO A 1 4.70 -2.17 -11.98
C PRO A 1 5.55 -3.44 -12.10
N MET A 2 5.56 -4.28 -11.05
CA MET A 2 6.42 -5.47 -10.97
C MET A 2 6.12 -6.52 -12.05
N ILE A 3 4.87 -6.65 -12.51
CA ILE A 3 4.49 -7.60 -13.57
C ILE A 3 5.19 -7.29 -14.90
N SER A 4 5.49 -6.01 -15.17
CA SER A 4 6.06 -5.59 -16.46
C SER A 4 7.58 -5.84 -16.54
N LEU A 5 8.28 -6.01 -15.42
CA LEU A 5 9.71 -6.37 -15.38
C LEU A 5 9.96 -7.86 -15.66
N GLU A 6 8.92 -8.70 -15.61
CA GLU A 6 9.00 -10.16 -15.76
C GLU A 6 8.71 -10.66 -17.19
N GLY A 7 8.48 -9.75 -18.14
CA GLY A 7 8.06 -10.05 -19.52
C GLY A 7 8.96 -11.04 -20.29
N ARG A 8 10.26 -11.16 -19.93
CA ARG A 8 11.18 -12.11 -20.59
C ARG A 8 10.95 -13.59 -20.24
N ARG A 9 10.18 -13.92 -19.19
CA ARG A 9 9.96 -15.32 -18.74
C ARG A 9 8.49 -15.74 -18.67
N PHE A 10 7.57 -14.93 -19.19
CA PHE A 10 6.15 -15.25 -19.18
C PHE A 10 5.82 -16.54 -19.97
N TRP A 11 6.58 -16.84 -21.02
CA TRP A 11 6.48 -18.09 -21.78
C TRP A 11 6.83 -19.36 -20.97
N VAL A 12 7.71 -19.27 -19.96
CA VAL A 12 8.04 -20.42 -19.10
C VAL A 12 6.95 -20.66 -18.05
N LEU A 13 6.28 -19.60 -17.59
CA LEU A 13 5.12 -19.69 -16.69
C LEU A 13 3.86 -20.19 -17.40
N GLY A 14 3.76 -20.04 -18.74
CA GLY A 14 2.65 -20.57 -19.54
C GLY A 14 2.59 -22.10 -19.63
N LEU A 15 3.65 -22.81 -19.21
CA LEU A 15 3.72 -24.27 -19.17
C LEU A 15 3.40 -24.85 -17.78
N MET A 16 3.23 -24.00 -16.76
CA MET A 16 2.89 -24.46 -15.41
C MET A 16 1.37 -24.54 -15.25
N PRO A 17 0.81 -25.65 -14.73
CA PRO A 17 -0.62 -25.81 -14.44
C PRO A 17 -1.01 -25.02 -13.18
N LEU A 18 -0.68 -23.73 -13.15
CA LEU A 18 -0.97 -22.82 -12.06
C LEU A 18 -1.99 -21.79 -12.55
N SER A 19 -3.14 -21.72 -11.87
CA SER A 19 -4.12 -20.67 -12.10
C SER A 19 -3.43 -19.30 -11.99
N ARG A 20 -3.56 -18.45 -13.01
CA ARG A 20 -2.89 -17.14 -13.05
C ARG A 20 -3.29 -16.23 -11.87
N THR A 21 -4.47 -16.44 -11.30
CA THR A 21 -4.95 -15.84 -10.05
C THR A 21 -4.09 -16.21 -8.83
N GLY A 22 -3.62 -17.45 -8.75
CA GLY A 22 -2.70 -17.92 -7.71
C GLY A 22 -1.33 -17.24 -7.80
N ILE A 23 -0.81 -17.02 -9.01
CA ILE A 23 0.44 -16.28 -9.23
C ILE A 23 0.31 -14.83 -8.74
N LEU A 24 -0.83 -14.20 -9.02
CA LEU A 24 -1.14 -12.83 -8.64
C LEU A 24 -1.18 -12.67 -7.10
N ARG A 25 -1.84 -13.60 -6.41
CA ARG A 25 -1.91 -13.61 -4.93
C ARG A 25 -0.55 -13.90 -4.29
N SER A 26 0.21 -14.87 -4.80
CA SER A 26 1.56 -15.15 -4.29
C SER A 26 2.49 -13.95 -4.44
N LYS A 27 2.43 -13.22 -5.56
CA LYS A 27 3.19 -11.98 -5.77
C LYS A 27 2.74 -10.87 -4.81
N PHE A 28 1.44 -10.73 -4.57
CA PHE A 28 0.93 -9.77 -3.60
C PHE A 28 1.44 -10.07 -2.18
N VAL A 29 1.35 -11.32 -1.73
CA VAL A 29 1.84 -11.72 -0.40
C VAL A 29 3.34 -11.51 -0.27
N LEU A 30 4.13 -11.89 -1.28
CA LEU A 30 5.57 -11.68 -1.26
C LEU A 30 5.94 -10.19 -1.23
N SER A 31 5.28 -9.39 -2.07
CA SER A 31 5.53 -7.95 -2.15
C SER A 31 5.19 -7.24 -0.85
N SER A 32 4.02 -7.54 -0.28
CA SER A 32 3.55 -6.91 0.94
C SER A 32 4.38 -7.34 2.14
N ALA A 33 4.71 -8.63 2.25
CA ALA A 33 5.59 -9.14 3.30
C ALA A 33 6.96 -8.47 3.25
N ALA A 34 7.59 -8.39 2.07
CA ALA A 34 8.88 -7.72 1.92
C ALA A 34 8.80 -6.23 2.29
N ALA A 35 7.77 -5.52 1.83
CA ALA A 35 7.57 -4.10 2.15
C ALA A 35 7.38 -3.87 3.66
N VAL A 36 6.51 -4.65 4.30
CA VAL A 36 6.23 -4.54 5.73
C VAL A 36 7.44 -4.92 6.57
N LEU A 37 8.19 -5.96 6.19
CA LEU A 37 9.39 -6.36 6.92
C LEU A 37 10.47 -5.27 6.86
N VAL A 38 10.76 -4.74 5.67
CA VAL A 38 11.80 -3.72 5.50
C VAL A 38 11.39 -2.40 6.15
N SER A 39 10.22 -1.87 5.80
CA SER A 39 9.75 -0.59 6.33
C SER A 39 9.42 -0.68 7.82
N GLY A 40 8.87 -1.81 8.29
CA GLY A 40 8.54 -2.03 9.69
C GLY A 40 9.78 -2.09 10.56
N SER A 41 10.84 -2.76 10.10
CA SER A 41 12.13 -2.79 10.80
C SER A 41 12.75 -1.39 10.91
N LEU A 42 12.71 -0.62 9.81
CA LEU A 42 13.25 0.73 9.77
C LEU A 42 12.50 1.68 10.71
N ILE A 43 11.17 1.61 10.72
CA ILE A 43 10.34 2.45 11.59
C ILE A 43 10.47 2.05 13.06
N CYS A 44 10.48 0.76 13.38
CA CYS A 44 10.72 0.31 14.75
C CYS A 44 12.10 0.75 15.27
N LEU A 45 13.13 0.73 14.41
CA LEU A 45 14.44 1.24 14.78
C LEU A 45 14.42 2.76 14.98
N SER A 46 13.79 3.49 14.07
CA SER A 46 13.63 4.95 14.16
C SER A 46 12.89 5.38 15.43
N ASP A 47 11.77 4.73 15.76
CA ASP A 47 10.97 5.04 16.93
C ASP A 47 11.73 4.76 18.23
N ARG A 48 12.55 3.70 18.27
CA ARG A 48 13.42 3.42 19.41
C ARG A 48 14.56 4.43 19.55
N MET A 49 15.14 4.88 18.43
CA MET A 49 16.20 5.89 18.47
C MET A 49 15.69 7.25 18.92
N LEU A 50 14.43 7.56 18.62
CA LEU A 50 13.79 8.85 18.94
C LEU A 50 13.03 8.82 20.29
N ASP A 51 13.15 7.74 21.05
CA ASP A 51 12.53 7.51 22.37
C ASP A 51 11.01 7.82 22.37
N VAL A 52 10.33 7.32 21.34
CA VAL A 52 8.90 7.55 21.11
C VAL A 52 8.07 6.70 22.10
N PRO A 53 6.99 7.25 22.69
CA PRO A 53 6.13 6.48 23.59
C PRO A 53 5.50 5.26 22.88
N GLY A 54 5.41 4.14 23.60
CA GLY A 54 5.04 2.84 23.02
C GLY A 54 3.68 2.80 22.31
N TRP A 55 2.70 3.61 22.73
CA TRP A 55 1.41 3.71 22.05
C TRP A 55 1.54 4.31 20.64
N MET A 56 2.45 5.27 20.44
CA MET A 56 2.69 5.92 19.16
C MET A 56 3.53 5.02 18.25
N MET A 57 4.48 4.28 18.81
CA MET A 57 5.19 3.22 18.08
C MET A 57 4.23 2.13 17.56
N ALA A 58 3.22 1.74 18.33
CA ALA A 58 2.20 0.79 17.86
C ALA A 58 1.36 1.35 16.70
N LEU A 59 1.04 2.65 16.71
CA LEU A 59 0.36 3.32 15.61
C LEU A 59 1.23 3.37 14.35
N HIS A 60 2.51 3.73 14.48
CA HIS A 60 3.45 3.73 13.36
C HIS A 60 3.59 2.33 12.76
N ALA A 61 3.73 1.29 13.59
CA ALA A 61 3.78 -0.10 13.13
C ALA A 61 2.51 -0.50 12.38
N GLY A 62 1.32 -0.15 12.91
CA GLY A 62 0.05 -0.40 12.24
C GLY A 62 -0.06 0.32 10.89
N MET A 63 0.36 1.59 10.83
CA MET A 63 0.36 2.38 9.61
C MET A 63 1.24 1.78 8.52
N VAL A 64 2.44 1.28 8.87
CA VAL A 64 3.34 0.61 7.93
C VAL A 64 2.71 -0.62 7.31
N ILE A 65 2.04 -1.43 8.13
CA ILE A 65 1.34 -2.63 7.67
C ILE A 65 0.27 -2.24 6.65
N LEU A 66 -0.55 -1.24 6.97
CA LEU A 66 -1.61 -0.77 6.07
C LEU A 66 -1.04 -0.25 4.75
N VAL A 67 -0.08 0.67 4.82
CA VAL A 67 0.56 1.28 3.65
C VAL A 67 1.22 0.22 2.78
N GLY A 68 1.94 -0.74 3.39
CA GLY A 68 2.57 -1.85 2.67
C GLY A 68 1.56 -2.71 1.91
N LEU A 69 0.45 -3.07 2.56
CA LEU A 69 -0.63 -3.84 1.92
C LEU A 69 -1.29 -3.05 0.78
N GLY A 70 -1.66 -1.78 1.01
CA GLY A 70 -2.34 -0.97 0.01
C GLY A 70 -1.49 -0.68 -1.23
N LEU A 71 -0.21 -0.31 -1.04
CA LEU A 71 0.71 -0.06 -2.16
C LEU A 71 1.02 -1.33 -2.95
N SER A 72 1.22 -2.47 -2.28
CA SER A 72 1.39 -3.76 -2.95
C SER A 72 0.13 -4.17 -3.73
N GLY A 73 -1.06 -3.93 -3.17
CA GLY A 73 -2.33 -4.21 -3.82
C GLY A 73 -2.55 -3.39 -5.09
N LEU A 74 -2.28 -2.08 -5.01
CA LEU A 74 -2.31 -1.17 -6.17
C LEU A 74 -1.30 -1.60 -7.24
N SER A 75 -0.05 -1.90 -6.85
CA SER A 75 1.01 -2.23 -7.81
C SER A 75 0.76 -3.53 -8.55
N VAL A 76 0.30 -4.55 -7.84
CA VAL A 76 0.03 -5.87 -8.41
C VAL A 76 -1.28 -5.85 -9.21
N GLY A 77 -2.34 -5.24 -8.67
CA GLY A 77 -3.65 -5.20 -9.33
C GLY A 77 -3.68 -4.33 -10.58
N LEU A 78 -3.12 -3.12 -10.55
CA LEU A 78 -3.00 -2.27 -11.74
C LEU A 78 -2.03 -2.85 -12.77
N GLY A 79 -0.96 -3.53 -12.31
CA GLY A 79 -0.04 -4.26 -13.18
C GLY A 79 -0.69 -5.42 -13.93
N ALA A 80 -1.76 -6.01 -13.38
CA ALA A 80 -2.53 -7.06 -14.03
C ALA A 80 -3.65 -6.53 -14.96
N MET A 81 -4.18 -5.33 -14.68
CA MET A 81 -5.25 -4.70 -15.47
C MET A 81 -4.76 -4.17 -16.83
N PHE A 82 -3.52 -3.69 -16.90
CA PHE A 82 -2.90 -3.23 -18.14
C PHE A 82 -1.68 -4.09 -18.47
N PRO A 83 -1.88 -5.35 -18.91
CA PRO A 83 -0.77 -6.19 -19.29
C PRO A 83 -0.21 -5.71 -20.64
N ASP A 84 0.84 -4.88 -20.59
CA ASP A 84 1.54 -4.43 -21.80
C ASP A 84 2.52 -5.51 -22.26
N PHE A 85 2.05 -6.42 -23.12
CA PHE A 85 2.87 -7.46 -23.76
C PHE A 85 3.55 -6.99 -25.06
N ARG A 86 3.46 -5.70 -25.42
CA ARG A 86 3.86 -5.20 -26.75
C ARG A 86 5.05 -4.23 -26.75
N THR A 87 5.71 -3.97 -25.63
CA THR A 87 6.84 -3.02 -25.58
C THR A 87 8.16 -3.65 -25.09
N ASP A 88 9.07 -3.90 -26.05
CA ASP A 88 10.44 -4.40 -25.83
C ASP A 88 11.38 -3.42 -25.10
N ASN A 89 10.93 -2.19 -24.83
CA ASN A 89 11.76 -1.13 -24.24
C ASN A 89 11.41 -0.89 -22.75
N PRO A 90 12.31 -1.23 -21.80
CA PRO A 90 12.08 -1.04 -20.36
C PRO A 90 11.88 0.43 -19.95
N SER A 91 12.35 1.38 -20.76
CA SER A 91 12.12 2.82 -20.59
C SER A 91 10.69 3.27 -20.91
N ARG A 92 9.95 2.57 -21.78
CA ARG A 92 8.52 2.87 -22.05
C ARG A 92 7.58 2.24 -21.04
N ILE A 93 8.00 1.18 -20.35
CA ILE A 93 7.22 0.50 -19.30
C ILE A 93 7.01 1.38 -18.07
N VAL A 94 8.03 2.15 -17.67
CA VAL A 94 7.93 3.14 -16.58
C VAL A 94 7.07 4.34 -16.99
N SER A 95 6.96 4.61 -18.30
CA SER A 95 6.12 5.65 -18.90
C SER A 95 4.78 5.10 -19.46
N SER A 96 4.41 3.86 -19.10
CA SER A 96 3.15 3.26 -19.51
C SER A 96 2.00 3.79 -18.64
N PHE A 97 0.80 3.87 -19.20
CA PHE A 97 -0.38 4.41 -18.52
C PHE A 97 -0.64 3.76 -17.15
N GLY A 98 -0.41 2.46 -17.01
CA GLY A 98 -0.55 1.73 -15.74
C GLY A 98 0.54 2.06 -14.71
N GLY A 99 1.76 2.39 -15.14
CA GLY A 99 2.85 2.81 -14.25
C GLY A 99 2.56 4.17 -13.61
N THR A 100 2.16 5.15 -14.41
CA THR A 100 1.79 6.50 -13.95
C THR A 100 0.55 6.47 -13.06
N LEU A 101 -0.48 5.69 -13.42
CA LEU A 101 -1.66 5.51 -12.56
C LEU A 101 -1.31 4.88 -11.22
N ASN A 102 -0.46 3.85 -11.20
CA ASN A 102 -0.01 3.26 -9.94
C ASN A 102 0.75 4.26 -9.07
N LEU A 103 1.59 5.10 -9.66
CA LEU A 103 2.32 6.12 -8.93
C LEU A 103 1.36 7.18 -8.36
N LEU A 104 0.42 7.68 -9.17
CA LEU A 104 -0.55 8.70 -8.77
C LEU A 104 -1.50 8.19 -7.68
N LEU A 105 -2.09 7.02 -7.88
CA LEU A 105 -2.99 6.40 -6.90
C LEU A 105 -2.24 5.96 -5.63
N GLY A 106 -1.03 5.41 -5.77
CA GLY A 106 -0.18 5.05 -4.64
C GLY A 106 0.19 6.27 -3.79
N LEU A 107 0.55 7.38 -4.44
CA LEU A 107 0.84 8.63 -3.75
C LEU A 107 -0.40 9.19 -3.05
N ALA A 108 -1.54 9.25 -3.74
CA ALA A 108 -2.80 9.73 -3.15
C ALA A 108 -3.22 8.86 -1.95
N TYR A 109 -3.09 7.54 -2.06
CA TYR A 109 -3.38 6.60 -0.99
C TYR A 109 -2.43 6.80 0.21
N LEU A 110 -1.12 6.87 -0.04
CA LEU A 110 -0.12 7.11 1.00
C LEU A 110 -0.42 8.41 1.77
N LEU A 111 -0.68 9.51 1.05
CA LEU A 111 -1.03 10.79 1.64
C LEU A 111 -2.33 10.71 2.44
N GLY A 112 -3.35 10.02 1.90
CA GLY A 112 -4.64 9.84 2.57
C GLY A 112 -4.51 9.12 3.91
N VAL A 113 -3.85 7.95 3.92
CA VAL A 113 -3.65 7.16 5.17
C VAL A 113 -2.78 7.92 6.17
N THR A 114 -1.70 8.55 5.69
CA THR A 114 -0.80 9.35 6.54
C THR A 114 -1.54 10.53 7.16
N ALA A 115 -2.31 11.28 6.38
CA ALA A 115 -3.07 12.42 6.88
C ALA A 115 -4.14 11.99 7.89
N LEU A 116 -4.87 10.91 7.62
CA LEU A 116 -5.88 10.39 8.55
C LEU A 116 -5.27 10.07 9.91
N MET A 117 -4.15 9.36 9.94
CA MET A 117 -3.48 8.98 11.19
C MET A 117 -2.76 10.16 11.87
N ALA A 118 -2.15 11.06 11.09
CA ALA A 118 -1.41 12.20 11.63
C ALA A 118 -2.33 13.30 12.21
N LEU A 119 -3.52 13.52 11.65
CA LEU A 119 -4.47 14.55 12.08
C LEU A 119 -4.79 14.52 13.59
N PRO A 120 -5.30 13.42 14.17
CA PRO A 120 -5.64 13.39 15.60
C PRO A 120 -4.40 13.58 16.50
N VAL A 121 -3.24 13.09 16.06
CA VAL A 121 -1.96 13.26 16.79
C VAL A 121 -1.52 14.72 16.77
N CYS A 122 -1.50 15.35 15.59
CA CYS A 122 -1.11 16.75 15.45
C CYS A 122 -2.06 17.68 16.22
N LEU A 123 -3.38 17.46 16.16
CA LEU A 123 -4.36 18.27 16.88
C LEU A 123 -4.25 18.16 18.41
N ARG A 124 -3.65 17.09 18.92
CA ARG A 124 -3.40 16.92 20.36
C ARG A 124 -2.05 17.47 20.77
N GLU A 125 -0.98 17.10 20.06
CA GLU A 125 0.39 17.37 20.50
C GLU A 125 0.89 18.75 20.07
N VAL A 126 0.49 19.27 18.89
CA VAL A 126 0.96 20.60 18.43
C VAL A 126 0.52 21.73 19.38
N PRO A 127 -0.75 21.83 19.81
CA PRO A 127 -1.14 22.88 20.76
C PRO A 127 -0.43 22.78 22.11
N ARG A 128 -0.09 21.57 22.57
CA ARG A 128 0.64 21.34 23.83
C ARG A 128 2.07 21.87 23.78
N LEU A 129 2.71 21.85 22.61
CA LEU A 129 4.04 22.46 22.42
C LEU A 129 4.01 23.98 22.62
N PHE A 130 2.87 24.63 22.35
CA PHE A 130 2.68 26.07 22.52
C PHE A 130 2.00 26.45 23.85
N GLY A 131 1.90 25.51 24.80
CA GLY A 131 1.28 25.76 26.11
C GLY A 131 -0.25 25.89 26.09
N SER A 132 -0.91 25.48 25.00
CA SER A 132 -2.36 25.47 24.89
C SER A 132 -2.95 24.09 25.23
N TYR A 133 -4.22 24.06 25.64
CA TYR A 133 -4.95 22.83 25.86
C TYR A 133 -5.26 22.16 24.51
N GLY A 134 -4.60 21.03 24.25
CA GLY A 134 -4.92 20.18 23.10
C GLY A 134 -6.26 19.45 23.26
N LEU A 135 -6.58 18.57 22.31
CA LEU A 135 -7.78 17.71 22.37
C LEU A 135 -7.89 16.96 23.72
N SER A 136 -9.12 16.91 24.25
CA SER A 136 -9.44 16.06 25.41
C SER A 136 -9.13 14.58 25.11
N ASP A 137 -8.91 13.79 26.17
CA ASP A 137 -8.60 12.36 25.99
C ASP A 137 -9.71 11.59 25.26
N LEU A 138 -10.97 11.95 25.52
CA LEU A 138 -12.12 11.32 24.88
C LEU A 138 -12.19 11.68 23.38
N THR A 139 -12.03 12.95 23.02
CA THR A 139 -12.06 13.39 21.62
C THR A 139 -10.86 12.89 20.83
N PHE A 140 -9.69 12.79 21.46
CA PHE A 140 -8.52 12.18 20.86
C PHE A 140 -8.72 10.68 20.61
N GLY A 141 -9.19 9.92 21.60
CA GLY A 141 -9.44 8.49 21.46
C GLY A 141 -10.47 8.20 20.36
N ALA A 142 -11.58 8.94 20.33
CA ALA A 142 -12.58 8.84 19.27
C ALA A 142 -12.01 9.21 17.89
N GLY A 143 -11.24 10.32 17.81
CA GLY A 143 -10.60 10.76 16.57
C GLY A 143 -9.61 9.72 16.02
N LEU A 144 -8.79 9.13 16.89
CA LEU A 144 -7.83 8.10 16.53
C LEU A 144 -8.51 6.79 16.11
N ALA A 145 -9.58 6.38 16.80
CA ALA A 145 -10.37 5.20 16.43
C ALA A 145 -11.04 5.39 15.06
N CYS A 146 -11.66 6.55 14.83
CA CYS A 146 -12.26 6.90 13.54
C CYS A 146 -11.21 6.95 12.43
N ALA A 147 -10.05 7.58 12.67
CA ALA A 147 -8.94 7.62 11.72
C ALA A 147 -8.41 6.23 11.38
N SER A 148 -8.27 5.36 12.39
CA SER A 148 -7.82 3.98 12.22
C SER A 148 -8.82 3.16 11.42
N ALA A 149 -10.12 3.26 11.75
CA ALA A 149 -11.19 2.59 11.02
C ALA A 149 -11.26 3.07 9.55
N ALA A 150 -11.18 4.37 9.32
CA ALA A 150 -11.17 4.94 7.97
C ALA A 150 -9.93 4.53 7.18
N SER A 151 -8.76 4.45 7.82
CA SER A 151 -7.51 3.97 7.20
C SER A 151 -7.57 2.49 6.84
N LEU A 152 -8.20 1.67 7.69
CA LEU A 152 -8.46 0.24 7.42
C LEU A 152 -9.40 0.07 6.22
N LEU A 153 -10.50 0.83 6.18
CA LEU A 153 -11.44 0.81 5.06
C LEU A 153 -10.76 1.25 3.76
N LEU A 154 -10.01 2.35 3.80
CA LEU A 154 -9.29 2.88 2.64
C LEU A 154 -8.26 1.86 2.13
N THR A 155 -7.52 1.20 3.04
CA THR A 155 -6.55 0.15 2.68
C THR A 155 -7.24 -1.08 2.10
N GLY A 156 -8.36 -1.50 2.68
CA GLY A 156 -9.19 -2.59 2.16
C GLY A 156 -9.65 -2.30 0.73
N LEU A 157 -10.16 -1.09 0.48
CA LEU A 157 -10.57 -0.66 -0.87
C LEU A 157 -9.39 -0.58 -1.83
N ALA A 158 -8.30 0.07 -1.42
CA ALA A 158 -7.08 0.23 -2.22
C ALA A 158 -6.39 -1.10 -2.55
N THR A 159 -6.61 -2.15 -1.73
CA THR A 159 -6.08 -3.48 -1.99
C THR A 159 -7.04 -4.32 -2.82
N TRP A 160 -8.31 -4.37 -2.41
CA TRP A 160 -9.30 -5.30 -2.95
C TRP A 160 -9.79 -4.92 -4.35
N VAL A 161 -10.03 -3.62 -4.59
CA VAL A 161 -10.52 -3.12 -5.88
C VAL A 161 -9.54 -3.42 -7.02
N PRO A 162 -8.25 -3.01 -6.96
CA PRO A 162 -7.33 -3.26 -8.06
C PRO A 162 -7.01 -4.74 -8.22
N LEU A 163 -6.94 -5.54 -7.14
CA LEU A 163 -6.75 -6.99 -7.24
C LEU A 163 -7.91 -7.65 -7.99
N ARG A 164 -9.17 -7.33 -7.65
CA ARG A 164 -10.33 -7.90 -8.34
C ARG A 164 -10.46 -7.45 -9.78
N LEU A 165 -10.16 -6.19 -10.07
CA LEU A 165 -10.17 -5.70 -11.45
C LEU A 165 -9.03 -6.34 -12.27
N GLY A 166 -7.86 -6.56 -11.65
CA GLY A 166 -6.75 -7.28 -12.25
C GLY A 166 -7.08 -8.76 -12.53
N GLU A 167 -7.70 -9.47 -11.59
CA GLU A 167 -8.17 -10.86 -11.78
C GLU A 167 -9.15 -10.94 -12.97
N LYS A 168 -10.17 -10.07 -13.00
CA LYS A 168 -11.16 -10.03 -14.11
C LYS A 168 -10.57 -9.67 -15.46
N ALA A 169 -9.59 -8.76 -15.50
CA ALA A 169 -8.91 -8.40 -16.74
C ALA A 169 -8.12 -9.58 -17.31
N LEU A 170 -7.51 -10.38 -16.43
CA LEU A 170 -6.79 -11.60 -16.81
C LEU A 170 -7.73 -12.68 -17.35
N GLU A 171 -8.87 -12.91 -16.69
CA GLU A 171 -9.88 -13.88 -17.13
C GLU A 171 -10.45 -13.53 -18.51
N ARG A 172 -10.68 -12.23 -18.79
CA ARG A 172 -11.16 -11.78 -20.11
C ARG A 172 -10.14 -11.95 -21.23
N ALA A 173 -8.85 -11.96 -20.90
CA ALA A 173 -7.79 -12.18 -21.88
C ALA A 173 -7.56 -13.68 -22.19
N GLU A 174 -8.27 -14.58 -21.49
CA GLU A 174 -8.26 -16.03 -21.76
C GLU A 174 -9.38 -16.47 -22.72
N LEU A 175 -10.34 -15.60 -23.04
CA LEU A 175 -11.38 -15.80 -24.07
C LEU A 175 -10.97 -15.18 -25.40
#